data_AF-S8DLG2-F1
#
_entry.id   AF-S8DLG2-F1
#
_cell.length_a   1.000
_cell.length_b   1.000
_cell.length_c   1.000
_cell.angle_alpha   90.00
_cell.angle_beta   90.00
_cell.angle_gamma   90.00
#
_symmetry.space_group_name_H-M   'P 1'
#
loop_
_entity.id
_entity.type
_entity.pdbx_description
1 polymer ?
#
loop_
_entity_poly.entity_id
_entity_poly.type
_entity_poly.pdbx_seq_one_letter_code
_entity_poly.pdbx_strand_id
1 'polypeptide(L)'
;MRRNAERKIAPSDTNAERRAKGAIRNAIGFTANWMHACHFDAPAQLRPFVELCLKADLFAALDPAIPRVASMQGVAMQLIRIFFCVENVAKAAPSLLQHQLPRPHAAHALLLLAFMDPRTRAPRGPSEFDRTGVLRRDARGMPADGQFYDSAVWHMWHALESIAKPRGVCVRRVCDRAAATVCGKCGAAGYCGEECEKRDWKEHKIVCGVAVHELEPGAGGIRRITIPAQSMQSSED
;
A
#
# COMPACT_ATOMS: atom_id res chain seq x y z
N MET A 1 33.52 -17.77 23.30
CA MET A 1 33.55 -16.81 22.17
C MET A 1 33.36 -17.57 20.86
N ARG A 2 32.15 -17.63 20.30
CA ARG A 2 31.89 -18.20 18.96
C ARG A 2 31.96 -17.07 17.95
N ARG A 3 33.01 -17.06 17.11
CA ARG A 3 33.08 -16.18 15.93
C ARG A 3 32.03 -16.66 14.93
N ASN A 4 30.93 -15.91 14.79
CA ASN A 4 30.01 -16.11 13.68
C ASN A 4 30.76 -15.78 12.39
N ALA A 5 31.04 -16.81 11.59
CA ALA A 5 31.56 -16.63 10.25
C ALA A 5 30.47 -15.95 9.41
N GLU A 6 30.64 -14.65 9.15
CA GLU A 6 29.87 -13.92 8.16
C GLU A 6 30.04 -14.63 6.82
N ARG A 7 29.04 -15.42 6.43
CA ARG A 7 28.93 -15.92 5.06
C ARG A 7 28.81 -14.69 4.17
N LYS A 8 29.89 -14.36 3.47
CA LYS A 8 29.86 -13.41 2.34
C LYS A 8 28.76 -13.87 1.41
N ILE A 9 27.65 -13.13 1.39
CA ILE A 9 26.55 -13.36 0.46
C ILE A 9 27.15 -13.18 -0.92
N ALA A 10 27.18 -14.26 -1.71
CA ALA A 10 27.68 -14.21 -3.08
C ALA A 10 26.89 -13.12 -3.84
N PRO A 11 27.54 -12.37 -4.76
CA PRO A 11 26.86 -11.34 -5.53
C PRO A 11 25.57 -11.92 -6.12
N SER A 12 24.44 -11.31 -5.75
CA SER A 12 23.11 -11.82 -6.09
C SER A 12 23.05 -12.11 -7.59
N ASP A 13 22.63 -13.32 -7.97
CA ASP A 13 22.39 -13.67 -9.37
C ASP A 13 21.36 -12.69 -9.95
N THR A 14 21.86 -11.67 -10.66
CA THR A 14 21.06 -10.59 -11.22
C THR A 14 19.99 -11.12 -12.19
N ASN A 15 20.22 -12.28 -12.81
CA ASN A 15 19.25 -12.95 -13.67
C ASN A 15 18.15 -13.64 -12.86
N ALA A 16 18.49 -14.26 -11.73
CA ALA A 16 17.48 -14.81 -10.81
C ALA A 16 16.55 -13.71 -10.28
N GLU A 17 17.11 -12.57 -9.84
CA GLU A 17 16.30 -11.45 -9.34
C GLU A 17 15.39 -10.87 -10.43
N ARG A 18 15.91 -10.69 -11.65
CA ARG A 18 15.11 -10.24 -12.79
C ARG A 18 13.95 -11.19 -13.11
N ARG A 19 14.20 -12.50 -13.09
CA ARG A 19 13.17 -13.52 -13.30
C ARG A 19 12.12 -13.49 -12.19
N ALA A 20 12.54 -13.37 -10.93
CA ALA A 20 11.64 -13.26 -9.79
C ALA A 20 10.71 -12.04 -9.91
N LYS A 21 11.27 -10.85 -10.21
CA LYS A 21 10.47 -9.64 -10.44
C LYS A 21 9.51 -9.79 -11.62
N GLY A 22 9.94 -10.43 -12.71
CA GLY A 22 9.09 -10.74 -13.86
C GLY A 22 7.90 -11.63 -13.48
N ALA A 23 8.15 -12.69 -12.71
CA ALA A 23 7.11 -13.59 -12.23
C ALA A 23 6.09 -12.87 -11.31
N ILE A 24 6.58 -12.06 -10.37
CA ILE A 24 5.73 -11.25 -9.48
C ILE A 24 4.84 -10.29 -10.30
N ARG A 25 5.44 -9.54 -11.24
CA ARG A 25 4.70 -8.63 -12.13
C ARG A 25 3.62 -9.36 -12.92
N ASN A 26 3.93 -10.54 -13.46
CA ASN A 26 2.99 -11.33 -14.24
C ASN A 26 1.82 -11.85 -13.37
N ALA A 27 2.10 -12.29 -12.14
CA ALA A 27 1.08 -12.72 -11.19
C ALA A 27 0.13 -11.56 -10.81
N ILE A 28 0.67 -10.37 -10.54
CA ILE A 28 -0.12 -9.15 -10.30
C ILE A 28 -0.96 -8.82 -11.53
N GLY A 29 -0.38 -8.82 -12.73
CA GLY A 29 -1.09 -8.51 -13.98
C GLY A 29 -2.21 -9.50 -14.29
N PHE A 30 -1.98 -10.80 -14.10
CA PHE A 30 -3.00 -11.83 -14.26
C PHE A 30 -4.17 -11.63 -13.29
N THR A 31 -3.87 -11.46 -12.00
CA THR A 31 -4.88 -11.24 -10.96
C THR A 31 -5.71 -9.99 -11.25
N ALA A 32 -5.04 -8.88 -11.59
CA ALA A 32 -5.67 -7.61 -11.91
C ALA A 32 -6.60 -7.70 -13.14
N ASN A 33 -6.12 -8.32 -14.23
CA ASN A 33 -6.91 -8.47 -15.45
C ASN A 33 -8.13 -9.36 -15.21
N TRP A 34 -7.98 -10.46 -14.46
CA TRP A 34 -9.09 -11.35 -14.14
C TRP A 34 -10.15 -10.65 -13.28
N MET A 35 -9.74 -9.97 -12.20
CA MET A 35 -10.66 -9.22 -11.33
C MET A 35 -11.40 -8.13 -12.10
N HIS A 36 -10.67 -7.38 -12.93
CA HIS A 36 -11.24 -6.31 -13.74
C HIS A 36 -12.22 -6.84 -14.78
N ALA A 37 -11.89 -7.93 -15.48
CA ALA A 37 -12.84 -8.59 -16.40
C ALA A 37 -14.11 -9.04 -15.67
N CYS A 38 -13.97 -9.67 -14.50
CA CYS A 38 -15.14 -10.06 -13.71
C CYS A 38 -15.97 -8.87 -13.24
N HIS A 39 -15.35 -7.73 -12.92
CA HIS A 39 -16.09 -6.53 -12.54
C HIS A 39 -17.07 -6.05 -13.63
N PHE A 40 -16.66 -6.09 -14.90
CA PHE A 40 -17.47 -5.61 -16.02
C PHE A 40 -18.33 -6.70 -16.67
N ASP A 41 -17.77 -7.89 -16.87
CA ASP A 41 -18.38 -8.92 -17.71
C ASP A 41 -19.17 -9.96 -16.89
N ALA A 42 -18.77 -10.19 -15.63
CA ALA A 42 -19.34 -11.23 -14.78
C ALA A 42 -19.36 -10.83 -13.29
N PRO A 43 -20.07 -9.75 -12.91
CA PRO A 43 -19.97 -9.16 -11.56
C PRO A 43 -20.32 -10.15 -10.43
N ALA A 44 -21.17 -11.14 -10.70
CA ALA A 44 -21.49 -12.22 -9.76
C ALA A 44 -20.28 -13.08 -9.37
N GLN A 45 -19.25 -13.17 -10.24
CA GLN A 45 -18.02 -13.94 -10.00
C GLN A 45 -16.95 -13.15 -9.26
N LEU A 46 -17.04 -11.82 -9.24
CA LEU A 46 -16.03 -10.96 -8.62
C LEU A 46 -15.90 -11.23 -7.12
N ARG A 47 -17.04 -11.26 -6.40
CA ARG A 47 -17.05 -11.42 -4.94
C ARG A 47 -16.46 -12.75 -4.49
N PRO A 48 -16.90 -13.93 -4.99
CA PRO A 48 -16.31 -15.21 -4.61
C PRO A 48 -14.79 -15.27 -4.84
N PHE A 49 -14.31 -14.68 -5.93
CA PHE A 49 -12.88 -14.65 -6.23
C PHE A 49 -12.08 -13.73 -5.31
N VAL A 50 -12.57 -12.52 -5.04
CA VAL A 50 -11.93 -11.62 -4.07
C VAL A 50 -11.88 -12.30 -2.70
N GLU A 51 -12.99 -12.89 -2.24
CA GLU A 51 -13.02 -13.65 -0.98
C GLU A 51 -12.01 -14.80 -0.98
N LEU A 52 -11.86 -15.53 -2.08
CA LEU A 52 -10.84 -16.58 -2.23
C LEU A 52 -9.42 -16.01 -2.13
N CYS A 53 -9.12 -14.91 -2.82
CA CYS A 53 -7.80 -14.26 -2.74
C CYS A 53 -7.49 -13.79 -1.32
N LEU A 54 -8.48 -13.23 -0.60
CA LEU A 54 -8.30 -12.78 0.78
C LEU A 54 -8.10 -13.96 1.73
N LYS A 55 -8.81 -15.08 1.53
CA LYS A 55 -8.57 -16.34 2.28
C LYS A 55 -7.19 -16.94 1.99
N ALA A 56 -6.63 -16.69 0.81
CA ALA A 56 -5.28 -17.08 0.43
C ALA A 56 -4.21 -16.04 0.82
N ASP A 57 -4.52 -15.13 1.75
CA ASP A 57 -3.61 -14.10 2.27
C ASP A 57 -2.98 -13.21 1.19
N LEU A 58 -3.79 -12.75 0.21
CA LEU A 58 -3.36 -11.85 -0.86
C LEU A 58 -2.44 -10.72 -0.37
N PHE A 59 -2.80 -10.05 0.72
CA PHE A 59 -2.02 -8.93 1.25
C PHE A 59 -0.72 -9.35 1.94
N ALA A 60 -0.65 -10.57 2.50
CA ALA A 60 0.63 -11.11 2.99
C ALA A 60 1.59 -11.40 1.83
N ALA A 61 1.07 -11.82 0.67
CA ALA A 61 1.87 -12.01 -0.53
C ALA A 61 2.30 -10.67 -1.17
N LEU A 62 1.41 -9.67 -1.16
CA LEU A 62 1.68 -8.35 -1.73
C LEU A 62 2.66 -7.51 -0.89
N ASP A 63 2.64 -7.61 0.44
CA ASP A 63 3.47 -6.78 1.34
C ASP A 63 4.98 -6.85 1.02
N PRO A 64 5.61 -8.04 0.85
CA PRO A 64 7.00 -8.13 0.41
C PRO A 64 7.19 -8.00 -1.10
N ALA A 65 6.14 -8.19 -1.90
CA ALA A 65 6.23 -8.14 -3.36
C ALA A 65 6.23 -6.70 -3.89
N ILE A 66 5.35 -5.84 -3.38
CA ILE A 66 5.18 -4.45 -3.83
C ILE A 66 6.49 -3.68 -3.78
N PRO A 67 7.28 -3.66 -2.67
CA PRO A 67 8.57 -2.97 -2.62
C PRO A 67 9.54 -3.37 -3.75
N ARG A 68 9.42 -4.59 -4.29
CA ARG A 68 10.32 -5.12 -5.32
C ARG A 68 9.92 -4.73 -6.74
N VAL A 69 8.63 -4.50 -6.99
CA VAL A 69 8.06 -4.34 -8.34
C VAL A 69 7.25 -3.07 -8.56
N ALA A 70 6.96 -2.27 -7.51
CA ALA A 70 6.08 -1.10 -7.62
C ALA A 70 6.55 -0.08 -8.68
N SER A 71 7.86 0.08 -8.85
CA SER A 71 8.46 0.97 -9.86
C SER A 71 8.51 0.38 -11.28
N MET A 72 8.12 -0.88 -11.47
CA MET A 72 8.08 -1.50 -12.80
C MET A 72 6.89 -0.97 -13.62
N GLN A 73 7.11 -0.75 -14.91
CA GLN A 73 6.10 -0.22 -15.81
C GLN A 73 4.78 -1.02 -15.77
N GLY A 74 3.69 -0.31 -15.52
CA GLY A 74 2.33 -0.85 -15.50
C GLY A 74 1.93 -1.54 -14.19
N VAL A 75 2.84 -1.79 -13.24
CA VAL A 75 2.50 -2.45 -11.98
C VAL A 75 1.53 -1.61 -11.16
N ALA A 76 1.76 -0.29 -11.04
CA ALA A 76 0.86 0.62 -10.32
C ALA A 76 -0.59 0.56 -10.86
N MET A 77 -0.76 0.58 -12.19
CA MET A 77 -2.08 0.44 -12.84
C MET A 77 -2.74 -0.90 -12.49
N GLN A 78 -2.00 -2.01 -12.49
CA GLN A 78 -2.55 -3.31 -12.15
C GLN A 78 -2.93 -3.42 -10.67
N LEU A 79 -2.12 -2.85 -9.77
CA LEU A 79 -2.44 -2.76 -8.36
C LEU A 79 -3.71 -1.93 -8.11
N ILE A 80 -3.89 -0.80 -8.80
CA ILE A 80 -5.13 -0.01 -8.73
C ILE A 80 -6.35 -0.86 -9.07
N ARG A 81 -6.28 -1.66 -10.14
CA ARG A 81 -7.40 -2.55 -10.53
C ARG A 81 -7.71 -3.58 -9.45
N ILE A 82 -6.69 -4.20 -8.86
CA ILE A 82 -6.85 -5.13 -7.74
C ILE A 82 -7.52 -4.41 -6.57
N PHE A 83 -6.97 -3.27 -6.14
CA PHE A 83 -7.44 -2.55 -4.97
C PHE A 83 -8.87 -2.03 -5.15
N PHE A 84 -9.21 -1.55 -6.34
CA PHE A 84 -10.58 -1.14 -6.68
C PHE A 84 -11.58 -2.31 -6.57
N CYS A 85 -11.21 -3.48 -7.08
CA CYS A 85 -12.07 -4.66 -6.98
C CYS A 85 -12.24 -5.13 -5.53
N VAL A 86 -11.14 -5.12 -4.76
CA VAL A 86 -11.17 -5.47 -3.33
C VAL A 86 -12.00 -4.46 -2.54
N GLU A 87 -11.85 -3.16 -2.80
CA GLU A 87 -12.59 -2.10 -2.11
C GLU A 87 -14.10 -2.24 -2.32
N ASN A 88 -14.54 -2.49 -3.56
CA ASN A 88 -15.96 -2.68 -3.88
C ASN A 88 -16.58 -3.85 -3.10
N VAL A 89 -15.85 -4.97 -2.95
CA VAL A 89 -16.30 -6.12 -2.16
C VAL A 89 -16.23 -5.81 -0.65
N ALA A 90 -15.15 -5.19 -0.19
CA ALA A 90 -14.90 -4.89 1.22
C ALA A 90 -15.87 -3.84 1.79
N LYS A 91 -16.39 -2.91 0.99
CA LYS A 91 -17.45 -1.98 1.42
C LYS A 91 -18.70 -2.70 1.93
N ALA A 92 -19.04 -3.84 1.32
CA ALA A 92 -20.16 -4.67 1.76
C ALA A 92 -19.79 -5.65 2.90
N ALA A 93 -18.51 -5.97 3.07
CA ALA A 93 -18.02 -6.88 4.09
C ALA A 93 -16.64 -6.46 4.65
N PRO A 94 -16.56 -5.40 5.48
CA PRO A 94 -15.29 -4.84 5.94
C PRO A 94 -14.44 -5.82 6.78
N SER A 95 -15.09 -6.76 7.47
CA SER A 95 -14.44 -7.81 8.27
C SER A 95 -13.46 -8.67 7.46
N LEU A 96 -13.64 -8.78 6.14
CA LEU A 96 -12.72 -9.50 5.26
C LEU A 96 -11.30 -8.91 5.25
N LEU A 97 -11.15 -7.62 5.56
CA LEU A 97 -9.84 -6.94 5.55
C LEU A 97 -9.20 -6.79 6.94
N GLN A 98 -9.96 -6.95 8.03
CA GLN A 98 -9.50 -6.65 9.39
C GLN A 98 -8.26 -7.46 9.83
N HIS A 99 -8.11 -8.67 9.29
CA HIS A 99 -6.95 -9.54 9.54
C HIS A 99 -5.83 -9.38 8.50
N GLN A 100 -6.14 -8.76 7.36
CA GLN A 100 -5.22 -8.60 6.23
C GLN A 100 -4.43 -7.29 6.29
N LEU A 101 -5.01 -6.22 6.84
CA LEU A 101 -4.44 -4.87 6.90
C LEU A 101 -4.36 -4.37 8.35
N PRO A 102 -3.42 -3.46 8.68
CA PRO A 102 -2.48 -2.75 7.79
C PRO A 102 -1.25 -3.57 7.38
N ARG A 103 -0.57 -3.13 6.31
CA ARG A 103 0.65 -3.74 5.75
C ARG A 103 1.72 -2.67 5.48
N PRO A 104 2.52 -2.31 6.51
CA PRO A 104 3.35 -1.10 6.46
C PRO A 104 4.44 -1.09 5.38
N HIS A 105 4.98 -2.22 4.94
CA HIS A 105 6.02 -2.24 3.90
C HIS A 105 5.45 -1.87 2.54
N ALA A 106 4.32 -2.48 2.16
CA ALA A 106 3.61 -2.08 0.95
C ALA A 106 3.12 -0.63 1.02
N ALA A 107 2.53 -0.21 2.14
CA ALA A 107 2.09 1.17 2.34
C ALA A 107 3.24 2.18 2.11
N HIS A 108 4.41 1.91 2.71
CA HIS A 108 5.60 2.74 2.56
C HIS A 108 6.16 2.72 1.14
N ALA A 109 6.26 1.55 0.50
CA ALA A 109 6.74 1.46 -0.88
C ALA A 109 5.84 2.22 -1.87
N LEU A 110 4.52 2.15 -1.70
CA LEU A 110 3.57 2.91 -2.51
C LEU A 110 3.65 4.42 -2.21
N LEU A 111 3.88 4.80 -0.95
CA LEU A 111 4.08 6.19 -0.55
C LEU A 111 5.34 6.77 -1.22
N LEU A 112 6.46 6.04 -1.19
CA LEU A 112 7.70 6.43 -1.87
C LEU A 112 7.50 6.52 -3.38
N LEU A 113 6.78 5.55 -3.98
CA LEU A 113 6.47 5.59 -5.42
C LEU A 113 5.69 6.86 -5.78
N ALA A 114 4.67 7.19 -5.01
CA ALA A 114 3.78 8.32 -5.23
C ALA A 114 4.49 9.67 -5.06
N PHE A 115 5.26 9.83 -3.98
CA PHE A 115 5.69 11.15 -3.51
C PHE A 115 7.20 11.35 -3.49
N MET A 116 8.01 10.40 -3.94
CA MET A 116 9.46 10.55 -3.98
C MET A 116 10.01 10.40 -5.40
N ASP A 117 10.87 11.33 -5.79
CA ASP A 117 11.59 11.21 -7.06
C ASP A 117 12.63 10.07 -6.95
N PRO A 118 12.59 9.08 -7.84
CA PRO A 118 13.42 7.89 -7.71
C PRO A 118 14.91 8.16 -7.95
N ARG A 119 15.28 9.29 -8.58
CA ARG A 119 16.68 9.64 -8.88
C ARG A 119 17.29 10.45 -7.75
N THR A 120 16.56 11.42 -7.23
CA THR A 120 17.05 12.39 -6.24
C THR A 120 16.69 11.99 -4.81
N ARG A 121 15.74 11.08 -4.62
CA ARG A 121 15.05 10.82 -3.34
C ARG A 121 14.50 12.11 -2.70
N ALA A 122 14.25 13.15 -3.51
CA ALA A 122 13.59 14.36 -3.03
C ALA A 122 12.07 14.14 -3.05
N PRO A 123 11.32 14.75 -2.13
CA PRO A 123 9.86 14.81 -2.23
C PRO A 123 9.45 15.41 -3.57
N ARG A 124 8.53 14.74 -4.26
CA ARG A 124 7.84 15.30 -5.42
C ARG A 124 6.89 16.39 -4.90
N GLY A 125 6.79 17.49 -5.64
CA GLY A 125 5.65 18.38 -5.48
C GLY A 125 4.35 17.62 -5.81
N PRO A 126 3.19 18.08 -5.30
CA PRO A 126 1.91 17.48 -5.66
C PRO A 126 1.74 17.46 -7.18
N SER A 127 1.18 16.37 -7.72
CA SER A 127 0.90 16.24 -9.15
C SER A 127 -0.05 17.34 -9.62
N GLU A 128 -0.13 17.59 -10.92
CA GLU A 128 -1.08 18.57 -11.43
C GLU A 128 -2.52 18.15 -11.14
N PHE A 129 -2.80 16.84 -11.16
CA PHE A 129 -4.06 16.27 -10.71
C PHE A 129 -4.34 16.58 -9.22
N ASP A 130 -3.37 16.39 -8.33
CA ASP A 130 -3.55 16.68 -6.89
C ASP A 130 -3.85 18.16 -6.63
N ARG A 131 -3.31 19.05 -7.46
CA ARG A 131 -3.52 20.51 -7.35
C ARG A 131 -4.86 20.97 -7.90
N THR A 132 -5.26 20.42 -9.05
CA THR A 132 -6.37 20.97 -9.84
C THR A 132 -7.61 20.09 -9.84
N GLY A 133 -7.48 18.81 -9.46
CA GLY A 133 -8.50 17.78 -9.67
C GLY A 133 -8.69 17.42 -11.15
N VAL A 134 -7.91 18.00 -12.07
CA VAL A 134 -8.04 17.80 -13.51
C VAL A 134 -6.92 16.90 -14.00
N LEU A 135 -7.31 15.77 -14.60
CA LEU A 135 -6.37 14.86 -15.24
C LEU A 135 -6.03 15.39 -16.63
N ARG A 136 -4.81 15.91 -16.83
CA ARG A 136 -4.34 16.20 -18.19
C ARG A 136 -4.20 14.92 -18.96
N ARG A 137 -4.69 14.91 -20.19
CA ARG A 137 -4.62 13.76 -21.07
C ARG A 137 -3.66 14.05 -22.22
N ASP A 138 -2.84 13.07 -22.58
CA ASP A 138 -2.04 13.08 -23.79
C ASP A 138 -2.93 12.90 -25.04
N ALA A 139 -2.33 12.90 -26.22
CA ALA A 139 -3.05 12.70 -27.48
C ALA A 139 -3.78 11.35 -27.59
N ARG A 140 -3.49 10.38 -26.70
CA ARG A 140 -4.13 9.06 -26.62
C ARG A 140 -5.23 9.01 -25.55
N GLY A 141 -5.53 10.14 -24.90
CA GLY A 141 -6.51 10.20 -23.81
C GLY A 141 -5.98 9.66 -22.48
N MET A 142 -4.69 9.36 -22.35
CA MET A 142 -4.07 8.82 -21.14
C MET A 142 -3.54 9.95 -20.25
N PRO A 143 -3.46 9.78 -18.92
CA PRO A 143 -2.79 10.76 -18.06
C PRO A 143 -1.43 11.20 -18.64
N ALA A 144 -1.28 12.50 -18.90
CA ALA A 144 -0.06 13.06 -19.49
C ALA A 144 1.12 12.97 -18.50
N ASP A 145 0.82 12.97 -17.20
CA ASP A 145 1.76 12.65 -16.14
C ASP A 145 1.67 11.15 -15.81
N GLY A 146 2.74 10.40 -16.09
CA GLY A 146 2.86 9.01 -15.64
C GLY A 146 2.73 8.83 -14.10
N GLN A 147 2.71 9.94 -13.36
CA GLN A 147 2.54 10.03 -11.91
C GLN A 147 1.11 9.74 -11.44
N PHE A 148 0.09 9.83 -12.32
CA PHE A 148 -1.30 9.57 -11.92
C PHE A 148 -1.46 8.18 -11.28
N TYR A 149 -0.90 7.14 -11.90
CA TYR A 149 -1.01 5.78 -11.37
C TYR A 149 -0.20 5.60 -10.08
N ASP A 150 0.94 6.29 -9.95
CA ASP A 150 1.77 6.25 -8.75
C ASP A 150 1.03 6.82 -7.53
N SER A 151 0.36 7.97 -7.68
CA SER A 151 -0.44 8.56 -6.58
C SER A 151 -1.75 7.81 -6.35
N ALA A 152 -2.45 7.43 -7.42
CA ALA A 152 -3.72 6.70 -7.31
C ALA A 152 -3.57 5.34 -6.63
N VAL A 153 -2.48 4.60 -6.88
CA VAL A 153 -2.28 3.30 -6.22
C VAL A 153 -2.12 3.45 -4.70
N TRP A 154 -1.45 4.51 -4.24
CA TRP A 154 -1.33 4.80 -2.82
C TRP A 154 -2.66 5.25 -2.20
N HIS A 155 -3.43 6.10 -2.89
CA HIS A 155 -4.77 6.50 -2.44
C HIS A 155 -5.71 5.29 -2.26
N MET A 156 -5.74 4.39 -3.22
CA MET A 156 -6.55 3.17 -3.16
C MET A 156 -6.11 2.26 -2.01
N TRP A 157 -4.81 2.14 -1.77
CA TRP A 157 -4.29 1.40 -0.62
C TRP A 157 -4.76 2.00 0.71
N HIS A 158 -4.63 3.32 0.86
CA HIS A 158 -5.06 4.02 2.07
C HIS A 158 -6.56 3.88 2.33
N ALA A 159 -7.38 3.88 1.26
CA ALA A 159 -8.81 3.63 1.37
C ALA A 159 -9.11 2.22 1.90
N LEU A 160 -8.38 1.20 1.43
CA LEU A 160 -8.51 -0.16 1.95
C LEU A 160 -8.12 -0.27 3.42
N GLU A 161 -7.03 0.38 3.85
CA GLU A 161 -6.63 0.42 5.26
C GLU A 161 -7.70 1.09 6.13
N SER A 162 -8.33 2.16 5.63
CA SER A 162 -9.41 2.88 6.32
C SER A 162 -10.68 2.04 6.46
N ILE A 163 -11.00 1.20 5.46
CA ILE A 163 -12.09 0.22 5.55
C ILE A 163 -11.76 -0.87 6.57
N ALA A 164 -10.51 -1.36 6.57
CA ALA A 164 -10.08 -2.44 7.44
C ALA A 164 -9.98 -2.03 8.92
N LYS A 165 -9.52 -0.80 9.18
CA LYS A 165 -9.26 -0.25 10.52
C LYS A 165 -9.88 1.14 10.64
N PRO A 166 -11.18 1.23 10.98
CA PRO A 166 -11.81 2.52 11.21
C PRO A 166 -11.17 3.24 12.41
N ARG A 167 -11.34 4.57 12.45
CA ARG A 167 -10.83 5.40 13.56
C ARG A 167 -11.36 4.90 14.91
N GLY A 168 -10.51 4.97 15.94
CA GLY A 168 -10.87 4.54 17.29
C GLY A 168 -10.74 3.03 17.54
N VAL A 169 -10.32 2.23 16.56
CA VAL A 169 -9.98 0.81 16.73
C VAL A 169 -8.47 0.63 16.80
N CYS A 170 -8.01 -0.39 17.53
CA CYS A 170 -6.60 -0.77 17.57
C CYS A 170 -6.06 -1.09 16.16
N VAL A 171 -4.99 -0.43 15.75
CA VAL A 171 -4.41 -0.59 14.41
C VAL A 171 -3.70 -1.93 14.21
N ARG A 172 -3.23 -2.57 15.29
CA ARG A 172 -2.55 -3.87 15.23
C ARG A 172 -3.43 -4.89 14.50
N ARG A 173 -2.84 -5.63 13.55
CA ARG A 173 -3.52 -6.75 12.87
C ARG A 173 -4.08 -7.73 13.90
N VAL A 174 -5.27 -8.28 13.61
CA VAL A 174 -5.97 -9.25 14.47
C VAL A 174 -6.47 -8.68 15.81
N CYS A 175 -6.35 -7.37 16.06
CA CYS A 175 -6.97 -6.71 17.21
C CYS A 175 -8.13 -5.82 16.73
N ASP A 176 -9.30 -6.02 17.31
CA ASP A 176 -10.55 -5.29 17.05
C ASP A 176 -11.02 -4.47 18.27
N ARG A 177 -10.27 -4.51 19.37
CA ARG A 177 -10.54 -3.72 20.58
C ARG A 177 -10.45 -2.23 20.27
N ALA A 178 -11.28 -1.44 20.96
CA ALA A 178 -11.20 0.01 20.95
C ALA A 178 -9.79 0.50 21.34
N ALA A 179 -9.31 1.52 20.63
CA ALA A 179 -8.07 2.20 20.97
C ALA A 179 -8.24 3.00 22.26
N ALA A 180 -7.36 2.77 23.23
CA ALA A 180 -7.29 3.48 24.50
C ALA A 180 -6.10 4.44 24.56
N THR A 181 -5.06 4.18 23.77
CA THR A 181 -3.87 5.01 23.64
C THR A 181 -3.57 5.28 22.16
N VAL A 182 -2.73 6.27 21.90
CA VAL A 182 -2.16 6.52 20.57
C VAL A 182 -0.64 6.37 20.64
N CYS A 183 0.00 6.11 19.51
CA CYS A 183 1.44 6.03 19.43
C CYS A 183 2.09 7.29 20.00
N GLY A 184 2.99 7.13 20.99
CA GLY A 184 3.63 8.29 21.64
C GLY A 184 4.53 9.12 20.72
N LYS A 185 4.92 8.60 19.56
CA LYS A 185 5.78 9.32 18.59
C LYS A 185 4.99 10.09 17.54
N CYS A 186 4.02 9.45 16.90
CA CYS A 186 3.28 10.06 15.79
C CYS A 186 1.90 10.57 16.16
N GLY A 187 1.32 10.12 17.27
CA GLY A 187 -0.06 10.44 17.67
C GLY A 187 -1.15 9.90 16.74
N ALA A 188 -0.82 9.23 15.64
CA ALA A 188 -1.78 8.82 14.61
C ALA A 188 -2.32 7.40 14.80
N ALA A 189 -1.45 6.44 15.14
CA ALA A 189 -1.83 5.04 15.31
C ALA A 189 -2.47 4.79 16.69
N GLY A 190 -3.73 4.36 16.72
CA GLY A 190 -4.44 4.00 17.95
C GLY A 190 -4.19 2.55 18.38
N TYR A 191 -3.99 2.31 19.67
CA TYR A 191 -3.79 0.98 20.25
C TYR A 191 -4.72 0.78 21.45
N CYS A 192 -5.17 -0.45 21.68
CA CYS A 192 -5.94 -0.78 22.88
C CYS A 192 -5.08 -0.84 24.17
N GLY A 193 -3.76 -0.69 24.05
CA GLY A 193 -2.81 -0.70 25.16
C GLY A 193 -1.36 -0.93 24.70
N GLU A 194 -0.42 -0.76 25.62
CA GLU A 194 1.04 -0.79 25.37
C GLU A 194 1.52 -2.12 24.77
N GLU A 195 0.89 -3.24 25.12
CA GLU A 195 1.22 -4.56 24.57
C GLU A 195 1.04 -4.60 23.03
N CYS A 196 -0.07 -4.02 22.54
CA CYS A 196 -0.34 -3.99 21.11
C CYS A 196 0.60 -3.03 20.39
N GLU A 197 0.91 -1.88 20.99
CA GLU A 197 1.89 -0.93 20.45
C GLU A 197 3.28 -1.57 20.32
N LYS A 198 3.78 -2.23 21.38
CA LYS A 198 5.10 -2.91 21.36
C LYS A 198 5.20 -4.01 20.30
N ARG A 199 4.13 -4.79 20.14
CA ARG A 199 4.08 -5.86 19.12
C ARG A 199 4.04 -5.31 17.70
N ASP A 200 3.29 -4.23 17.49
CA ASP A 200 3.14 -3.59 16.18
C ASP A 200 4.36 -2.74 15.80
N TRP A 201 5.15 -2.27 16.78
CA TRP A 201 6.26 -1.34 16.59
C TRP A 201 7.25 -1.74 15.50
N LYS A 202 7.57 -3.03 15.36
CA LYS A 202 8.51 -3.52 14.33
C LYS A 202 8.06 -3.16 12.92
N GLU A 203 6.75 -3.15 12.67
CA GLU A 203 6.18 -2.81 11.37
C GLU A 203 5.72 -1.36 11.33
N HIS A 204 5.06 -0.88 12.38
CA HIS A 204 4.57 0.50 12.46
C HIS A 204 5.69 1.54 12.27
N LYS A 205 6.90 1.29 12.79
CA LYS A 205 8.04 2.23 12.69
C LYS A 205 8.34 2.68 11.25
N ILE A 206 8.00 1.85 10.25
CA ILE A 206 8.24 2.12 8.82
C ILE A 206 7.38 3.28 8.32
N VAL A 207 6.14 3.37 8.82
CA VAL A 207 5.15 4.40 8.46
C VAL A 207 4.88 5.37 9.61
N CYS A 208 5.65 5.29 10.70
CA CYS A 208 5.46 6.12 11.88
C CYS A 208 5.70 7.59 11.54
N GLY A 209 4.72 8.43 11.87
CA GLY A 209 4.73 9.87 11.62
C GLY A 209 4.21 10.28 10.24
N VAL A 210 3.88 9.31 9.37
CA VAL A 210 3.11 9.60 8.16
C VAL A 210 1.72 10.04 8.57
N ALA A 211 1.34 11.26 8.22
CA ALA A 211 0.03 11.82 8.50
C ALA A 211 -0.69 12.14 7.20
N VAL A 212 -1.90 11.61 7.06
CA VAL A 212 -2.81 11.91 5.94
C VAL A 212 -3.86 12.89 6.45
N HIS A 213 -3.84 14.11 5.92
CA HIS A 213 -4.77 15.17 6.30
C HIS A 213 -5.92 15.20 5.31
N GLU A 214 -7.11 14.79 5.77
CA GLU A 214 -8.38 14.99 5.08
C GLU A 214 -8.83 16.45 5.32
N LEU A 215 -8.96 17.25 4.26
CA LEU A 215 -9.34 18.66 4.42
C LEU A 215 -10.82 18.86 4.76
N GLU A 216 -11.69 17.94 4.32
CA GLU A 216 -13.13 18.00 4.51
C GLU A 216 -13.69 16.56 4.56
N PRO A 217 -14.39 16.14 5.63
CA PRO A 217 -15.07 14.86 5.66
C PRO A 217 -16.04 14.73 4.47
N GLY A 218 -15.82 13.75 3.59
CA GLY A 218 -16.71 13.47 2.47
C GLY A 218 -16.36 14.12 1.13
N ALA A 219 -15.33 14.98 1.06
CA ALA A 219 -14.88 15.55 -0.22
C ALA A 219 -14.09 14.57 -1.11
N GLY A 220 -13.86 13.33 -0.64
CA GLY A 220 -13.29 12.23 -1.42
C GLY A 220 -11.82 12.40 -1.85
N GLY A 221 -11.15 13.49 -1.44
CA GLY A 221 -9.78 13.80 -1.85
C GLY A 221 -8.83 14.02 -0.67
N ILE A 222 -7.71 13.30 -0.68
CA ILE A 222 -6.56 13.56 0.20
C ILE A 222 -5.82 14.76 -0.38
N ARG A 223 -5.59 15.81 0.43
CA ARG A 223 -4.92 17.02 -0.08
C ARG A 223 -3.56 17.31 0.55
N ARG A 224 -3.23 16.70 1.68
CA ARG A 224 -1.90 16.85 2.28
C ARG A 224 -1.45 15.58 2.97
N ILE A 225 -0.25 15.15 2.60
CA ILE A 225 0.45 14.06 3.27
C ILE A 225 1.70 14.66 3.89
N THR A 226 1.92 14.37 5.17
CA THR A 226 3.18 14.69 5.85
C THR A 226 3.99 13.41 5.95
N ILE A 227 5.17 13.41 5.33
CA ILE A 227 6.13 12.30 5.40
C ILE A 227 7.28 12.76 6.30
N PRO A 228 7.50 12.14 7.47
CA PRO A 228 8.57 12.54 8.37
C PRO A 228 9.92 12.15 7.77
N ALA A 229 10.93 13.02 7.93
CA ALA A 229 12.27 12.79 7.37
C ALA A 229 12.88 11.43 7.79
N GLN A 230 12.57 10.95 9.00
CA GLN A 230 13.05 9.66 9.52
C GLN A 230 12.51 8.45 8.74
N SER A 231 11.28 8.53 8.21
CA SER A 231 10.71 7.46 7.38
C SER A 231 11.38 7.31 6.01
N MET A 232 12.23 8.28 5.62
CA MET A 232 12.95 8.23 4.35
C MET A 232 14.27 7.43 4.41
N GLN A 233 14.75 7.10 5.60
CA GLN A 233 16.10 6.52 5.81
C GLN A 233 16.09 5.02 6.17
N SER A 234 14.93 4.41 6.46
CA SER A 234 14.86 3.13 7.17
C SER A 234 14.81 1.86 6.30
N SER A 235 15.18 1.91 5.01
CA SER A 235 15.07 0.74 4.11
C SER A 235 16.35 -0.09 3.96
N GLU A 236 17.43 0.22 4.70
CA GLU A 236 18.75 -0.39 4.50
C GLU A 236 19.20 -1.34 5.63
N ASP A 237 18.33 -1.62 6.62
CA ASP A 237 18.55 -2.62 7.70
C ASP A 237 17.71 -3.89 7.48
#